data_AF-G3GKR8-F1
#
_entry.id   AF-G3GKR8-F1
#
_cell.length_a   1.000
_cell.length_b   1.000
_cell.length_c   1.000
_cell.angle_alpha   90.00
_cell.angle_beta   90.00
_cell.angle_gamma   90.00
#
_symmetry.space_group_name_H-M   'P 1'
#
loop_
_entity.id
_entity.type
_entity.pdbx_description
1 polymer ?
#
loop_
_entity_poly.entity_id
_entity_poly.type
_entity_poly.pdbx_seq_one_letter_code
_entity_poly.pdbx_strand_id
1 'polypeptide(L)'
;KNMITGTSQADCAVLIVAAGVGEFEAGISKNGQTREHALLAFTLGVKQLIIGVNKMDNTEPPYSEDRFSEIQKEVTAYIKKIGYNPDAVAFVPISGWHGDNMLEQSTKMSWYKGWKTKTKEGGETKGVTLYEALDNINPPSRPTDKALRLPLQDVYK
;
A
#
# COMPACT_ATOMS: atom_id res chain seq x y z
N LYS A 1 3.38 -3.26 -19.23
CA LYS A 1 4.21 -2.27 -19.97
C LYS A 1 4.12 -0.87 -19.35
N ASN A 2 2.92 -0.32 -19.12
CA ASN A 2 2.73 1.02 -18.51
C ASN A 2 3.06 1.09 -17.00
N MET A 3 2.95 -0.03 -16.28
CA MET A 3 3.30 -0.09 -14.86
C MET A 3 4.79 0.15 -14.61
N ILE A 4 5.67 -0.35 -15.47
CA ILE A 4 7.13 -0.23 -15.30
C ILE A 4 7.60 1.23 -15.45
N THR A 5 7.01 1.97 -16.39
CA THR A 5 7.32 3.39 -16.63
C THR A 5 6.69 4.31 -15.58
N GLY A 6 5.54 3.94 -14.99
CA GLY A 6 4.89 4.72 -13.93
C GLY A 6 5.55 4.52 -12.57
N THR A 7 5.92 3.29 -12.23
CA THR A 7 6.51 2.96 -10.93
C THR A 7 7.97 3.45 -10.80
N SER A 8 8.68 3.69 -11.91
CA SER A 8 10.05 4.25 -11.89
C SER A 8 10.13 5.70 -11.41
N GLN A 9 8.99 6.42 -11.38
CA GLN A 9 8.87 7.77 -10.85
C GLN A 9 7.97 7.84 -9.60
N ALA A 10 7.52 6.69 -9.09
CA ALA A 10 6.61 6.67 -7.95
C ALA A 10 7.36 6.88 -6.64
N ASP A 11 6.91 7.85 -5.85
CA ASP A 11 7.45 8.14 -4.52
C ASP A 11 6.89 7.17 -3.45
N CYS A 12 5.69 6.64 -3.71
CA CYS A 12 5.00 5.65 -2.89
C CYS A 12 4.16 4.72 -3.77
N ALA A 13 3.96 3.48 -3.33
CA ALA A 13 3.05 2.52 -3.92
C ALA A 13 1.86 2.28 -2.98
N VAL A 14 0.65 2.27 -3.54
CA VAL A 14 -0.55 1.79 -2.86
C VAL A 14 -0.89 0.41 -3.40
N LEU A 15 -0.78 -0.61 -2.54
CA LEU A 15 -1.10 -1.99 -2.86
C LEU A 15 -2.51 -2.31 -2.38
N ILE A 16 -3.43 -2.55 -3.32
CA ILE A 16 -4.80 -2.93 -3.01
C ILE A 16 -4.90 -4.45 -2.93
N VAL A 17 -5.40 -4.95 -1.81
CA VAL A 17 -5.59 -6.38 -1.52
C VAL A 17 -7.07 -6.63 -1.28
N ALA A 18 -7.68 -7.54 -2.01
CA ALA A 18 -9.08 -7.89 -1.79
C ALA A 18 -9.25 -8.74 -0.51
N ALA A 19 -10.26 -8.45 0.29
CA ALA A 19 -10.57 -9.16 1.53
C ALA A 19 -11.52 -10.37 1.35
N GLY A 20 -12.19 -10.45 0.19
CA GLY A 20 -13.11 -11.52 -0.13
C GLY A 20 -12.48 -12.91 -0.03
N VAL A 21 -13.27 -13.89 0.40
CA VAL A 21 -12.84 -15.29 0.49
C VAL A 21 -12.59 -15.81 -0.94
N GLY A 22 -11.42 -16.42 -1.16
CA GLY A 22 -10.95 -16.88 -2.46
C GLY A 22 -10.24 -15.80 -3.29
N GLU A 23 -10.65 -14.53 -3.21
CA GLU A 23 -9.99 -13.43 -3.91
C GLU A 23 -8.61 -13.11 -3.32
N PHE A 24 -8.52 -13.08 -1.99
CA PHE A 24 -7.27 -12.86 -1.28
C PHE A 24 -6.25 -13.96 -1.59
N GLU A 25 -6.69 -15.22 -1.49
CA GLU A 25 -5.87 -16.41 -1.69
C GLU A 25 -5.38 -16.49 -3.15
N ALA A 26 -6.22 -16.13 -4.11
CA ALA A 26 -5.82 -16.01 -5.52
C ALA A 26 -4.78 -14.91 -5.72
N GLY A 27 -4.96 -13.75 -5.10
CA GLY A 27 -4.07 -12.59 -5.21
C GLY A 27 -2.69 -12.82 -4.59
N ILE A 28 -2.61 -13.56 -3.48
CA ILE A 28 -1.37 -13.94 -2.81
C ILE A 28 -0.82 -15.29 -3.29
N SER A 29 -1.43 -15.95 -4.26
CA SER A 29 -0.92 -17.20 -4.83
C SER A 29 0.41 -16.99 -5.57
N LYS A 30 1.10 -18.08 -5.94
CA LYS A 30 2.35 -18.00 -6.74
C LYS A 30 2.18 -17.28 -8.08
N ASN A 31 0.99 -17.35 -8.66
CA ASN A 31 0.64 -16.68 -9.92
C ASN A 31 -0.15 -15.38 -9.67
N GLY A 32 -0.26 -14.95 -8.41
CA GLY A 32 -1.06 -13.82 -7.99
C GLY A 32 -0.37 -12.49 -8.29
N GLN A 33 -1.15 -11.52 -8.79
CA GLN A 33 -0.65 -10.20 -9.21
C GLN A 33 -0.19 -9.35 -8.03
N THR A 34 -0.78 -9.51 -6.84
CA THR A 34 -0.39 -8.76 -5.63
C THR A 34 1.08 -8.99 -5.28
N ARG A 35 1.56 -10.21 -5.51
CA ARG A 35 2.96 -10.59 -5.30
C ARG A 35 3.89 -9.92 -6.29
N GLU A 36 3.55 -10.02 -7.57
CA GLU A 36 4.33 -9.45 -8.66
C GLU A 36 4.42 -7.93 -8.52
N HIS A 37 3.30 -7.27 -8.24
CA HIS A 37 3.24 -5.81 -8.07
C HIS A 37 4.08 -5.31 -6.89
N ALA A 38 4.03 -5.99 -5.74
CA ALA A 38 4.83 -5.61 -4.58
C ALA A 38 6.33 -5.77 -4.83
N LEU A 39 6.73 -6.85 -5.52
CA LEU A 39 8.11 -7.09 -5.92
C LEU A 39 8.58 -6.05 -6.94
N LEU A 40 7.77 -5.76 -7.97
CA LEU A 40 8.08 -4.74 -8.98
C LEU A 40 8.23 -3.34 -8.38
N ALA A 41 7.37 -2.97 -7.43
CA ALA A 41 7.51 -1.70 -6.72
C ALA A 41 8.84 -1.61 -5.98
N PHE A 42 9.26 -2.70 -5.33
CA PHE A 42 10.51 -2.73 -4.58
C PHE A 42 11.74 -2.66 -5.51
N THR A 43 11.73 -3.43 -6.60
CA THR A 43 12.85 -3.45 -7.56
C THR A 43 13.02 -2.12 -8.30
N LEU A 44 11.93 -1.37 -8.49
CA LEU A 44 11.95 -0.04 -9.08
C LEU A 44 12.31 1.08 -8.08
N GLY A 45 12.56 0.74 -6.82
CA GLY A 45 13.08 1.66 -5.81
C GLY A 45 12.02 2.37 -4.98
N VAL A 46 10.74 1.97 -5.10
CA VAL A 46 9.67 2.50 -4.27
C VAL A 46 9.79 1.91 -2.87
N LYS A 47 10.28 2.72 -1.92
CA LYS A 47 10.53 2.27 -0.54
C LYS A 47 9.36 2.50 0.40
N GLN A 48 8.35 3.26 -0.04
CA GLN A 48 7.17 3.59 0.76
C GLN A 48 5.96 2.84 0.20
N LEU A 49 5.31 2.06 1.05
CA LEU A 49 4.21 1.19 0.68
C LEU A 49 3.04 1.42 1.63
N ILE A 50 1.84 1.55 1.07
CA ILE A 50 0.57 1.57 1.80
C ILE A 50 -0.24 0.37 1.33
N ILE A 51 -0.87 -0.34 2.26
CA ILE A 51 -1.70 -1.50 1.96
C ILE A 51 -3.15 -1.15 2.25
N GLY A 52 -3.96 -1.12 1.19
CA GLY A 52 -5.41 -0.97 1.28
C GLY A 52 -6.07 -2.35 1.19
N VAL A 53 -6.64 -2.83 2.29
CA VAL A 53 -7.43 -4.07 2.31
C VAL A 53 -8.85 -3.73 1.87
N ASN A 54 -9.16 -3.95 0.60
CA ASN A 54 -10.38 -3.55 -0.07
C ASN A 54 -11.47 -4.64 -0.04
N LYS A 55 -12.71 -4.26 -0.34
CA LYS A 55 -13.91 -5.12 -0.30
C LYS A 55 -14.19 -5.69 1.10
N MET A 56 -13.95 -4.90 2.15
CA MET A 56 -14.28 -5.30 3.52
C MET A 56 -15.78 -5.56 3.73
N ASP A 57 -16.63 -5.00 2.89
CA ASP A 57 -18.07 -5.29 2.79
C ASP A 57 -18.38 -6.74 2.39
N ASN A 58 -17.50 -7.39 1.63
CA ASN A 58 -17.68 -8.75 1.11
C ASN A 58 -17.01 -9.83 1.97
N THR A 59 -16.52 -9.49 3.17
CA THR A 59 -16.06 -10.51 4.10
C THR A 59 -17.24 -11.25 4.72
N GLU A 60 -17.01 -12.46 5.21
CA GLU A 60 -18.02 -13.23 5.93
C GLU A 60 -17.56 -13.41 7.39
N PRO A 61 -18.17 -12.72 8.38
CA PRO A 61 -19.22 -11.69 8.27
C PRO A 61 -18.70 -10.35 7.67
N PRO A 62 -19.58 -9.46 7.18
CA PRO A 62 -19.17 -8.15 6.63
C PRO A 62 -18.37 -7.34 7.64
N TYR A 63 -17.30 -6.69 7.17
CA TYR A 63 -16.37 -5.89 7.99
C TYR A 63 -15.71 -6.69 9.13
N SER A 64 -15.34 -7.95 8.88
CA SER A 64 -14.74 -8.85 9.87
C SER A 64 -13.31 -8.42 10.27
N GLU A 65 -13.11 -8.20 11.58
CA GLU A 65 -11.79 -7.92 12.17
C GLU A 65 -10.83 -9.12 12.04
N ASP A 66 -11.35 -10.33 12.20
CA ASP A 66 -10.57 -11.56 12.12
C ASP A 66 -9.99 -11.75 10.72
N ARG A 67 -10.81 -11.51 9.69
CA ARG A 67 -10.37 -11.59 8.29
C ARG A 67 -9.33 -10.53 7.96
N PHE A 68 -9.51 -9.30 8.44
CA PHE A 68 -8.49 -8.26 8.29
C PHE A 68 -7.17 -8.63 8.98
N SER A 69 -7.25 -9.16 10.20
CA SER A 69 -6.07 -9.57 10.99
C SER A 69 -5.30 -10.73 10.34
N GLU A 70 -6.01 -11.68 9.72
CA GLU A 70 -5.42 -12.76 8.92
C GLU A 70 -4.65 -12.21 7.72
N ILE A 71 -5.31 -11.37 6.90
CA ILE A 71 -4.71 -10.73 5.73
C ILE A 71 -3.51 -9.90 6.12
N GLN A 72 -3.62 -9.10 7.19
CA GLN A 72 -2.53 -8.28 7.69
C GLN A 72 -1.31 -9.13 8.04
N LYS A 73 -1.48 -10.26 8.74
CA LYS A 73 -0.38 -11.16 9.11
C LYS A 73 0.28 -11.78 7.88
N GLU A 74 -0.50 -12.30 6.94
CA GLU A 74 0.04 -12.93 5.74
C GLU A 74 0.78 -11.94 4.84
N VAL A 75 0.17 -10.79 4.57
CA VAL A 75 0.78 -9.75 3.74
C VAL A 75 2.02 -9.17 4.44
N THR A 76 2.00 -9.00 5.76
CA THR A 76 3.18 -8.60 6.55
C THR A 76 4.35 -9.57 6.38
N ALA A 77 4.10 -10.87 6.49
CA ALA A 77 5.13 -11.89 6.27
C ALA A 77 5.67 -11.84 4.84
N TYR A 78 4.81 -11.51 3.87
CA TYR A 78 5.16 -11.44 2.46
C TYR A 78 6.00 -10.21 2.11
N ILE A 79 5.57 -9.00 2.50
CA ILE A 79 6.32 -7.77 2.23
C ILE A 79 7.68 -7.77 2.94
N LYS A 80 7.77 -8.40 4.12
CA LYS A 80 9.03 -8.62 4.84
C LYS A 80 10.00 -9.51 4.06
N LYS A 81 9.51 -10.53 3.33
CA LYS A 81 10.34 -11.36 2.44
C LYS A 81 10.81 -10.60 1.21
N ILE A 82 10.02 -9.67 0.69
CA ILE A 82 10.42 -8.80 -0.43
C ILE A 82 11.54 -7.84 -0.01
N GLY A 83 11.49 -7.34 1.23
CA GLY A 83 12.48 -6.41 1.78
C GLY A 83 11.90 -5.11 2.33
N TYR A 84 10.57 -4.96 2.35
CA TYR A 84 9.94 -3.82 3.04
C TYR A 84 9.99 -3.98 4.55
N ASN A 85 10.10 -2.86 5.27
CA ASN A 85 9.93 -2.84 6.71
C ASN A 85 8.43 -2.78 7.06
N PRO A 86 7.83 -3.83 7.65
CA PRO A 86 6.40 -3.83 7.95
C PRO A 86 5.99 -2.76 8.96
N ASP A 87 6.88 -2.34 9.87
CA ASP A 87 6.60 -1.25 10.82
C ASP A 87 6.41 0.10 10.12
N ALA A 88 6.90 0.26 8.88
CA ALA A 88 6.78 1.49 8.10
C ALA A 88 5.60 1.45 7.11
N VAL A 89 4.78 0.40 7.13
CA VAL A 89 3.70 0.17 6.16
C VAL A 89 2.35 0.33 6.85
N ALA A 90 1.51 1.22 6.34
CA ALA A 90 0.16 1.43 6.84
C ALA A 90 -0.78 0.37 6.26
N PHE A 91 -1.57 -0.28 7.12
CA PHE A 91 -2.63 -1.20 6.73
C PHE A 91 -3.98 -0.55 6.99
N VAL A 92 -4.73 -0.29 5.92
CA VAL A 92 -6.02 0.40 5.97
C VAL A 92 -7.11 -0.52 5.44
N PRO A 93 -8.08 -0.96 6.26
CA PRO A 93 -9.27 -1.65 5.77
C PRO A 93 -10.19 -0.63 5.10
N ILE A 94 -10.54 -0.85 3.83
CA ILE A 94 -11.36 0.06 3.03
C ILE A 94 -12.48 -0.70 2.31
N SER A 95 -13.53 0.03 1.95
CA SER A 95 -14.43 -0.39 0.87
C SER A 95 -14.43 0.69 -0.19
N GLY A 96 -13.78 0.44 -1.32
CA GLY A 96 -13.74 1.38 -2.43
C GLY A 96 -15.11 1.62 -3.07
N TRP A 97 -16.05 0.69 -2.91
CA TRP A 97 -17.41 0.83 -3.44
C TRP A 97 -18.29 1.71 -2.53
N HIS A 98 -18.19 1.53 -1.22
CA HIS A 98 -18.99 2.28 -0.25
C HIS A 98 -18.30 3.54 0.28
N GLY A 99 -17.01 3.75 -0.03
CA GLY A 99 -16.23 4.89 0.44
C GLY A 99 -15.70 4.74 1.88
N ASP A 100 -15.91 3.58 2.51
CA ASP A 100 -15.54 3.34 3.91
C ASP A 100 -14.01 3.45 4.10
N ASN A 101 -13.57 4.27 5.07
CA ASN A 101 -12.16 4.56 5.39
C ASN A 101 -11.30 5.15 4.24
N MET A 102 -11.93 5.66 3.18
CA MET A 102 -11.22 6.31 2.07
C MET A 102 -10.79 7.74 2.45
N LEU A 103 -11.76 8.58 2.79
CA LEU A 103 -11.58 9.99 3.18
C LEU A 103 -11.99 10.23 4.64
N GLU A 104 -13.04 9.53 5.08
CA GLU A 104 -13.60 9.65 6.42
C GLU A 104 -13.63 8.27 7.09
N GLN A 105 -13.58 8.25 8.42
CA GLN A 105 -13.66 7.03 9.19
C GLN A 105 -15.05 6.38 9.04
N SER A 106 -15.06 5.08 8.75
CA SER A 106 -16.29 4.30 8.68
C SER A 106 -16.83 4.00 10.07
N THR A 107 -18.15 4.11 10.23
CA THR A 107 -18.87 3.67 11.43
C THR A 107 -19.06 2.15 11.50
N LYS A 108 -18.89 1.43 10.37
CA LYS A 108 -19.06 -0.03 10.28
C LYS A 108 -17.85 -0.81 10.79
N MET A 109 -16.71 -0.15 10.95
CA MET A 109 -15.44 -0.73 11.40
C MET A 109 -15.02 -0.13 12.75
N SER A 110 -15.90 -0.19 13.76
CA SER A 110 -15.63 0.36 15.10
C SER A 110 -14.46 -0.30 15.82
N TRP A 111 -14.09 -1.52 15.42
CA TRP A 111 -12.92 -2.25 15.92
C TRP A 111 -11.61 -1.67 15.40
N TYR A 112 -11.62 -1.02 14.24
CA TYR A 112 -10.41 -0.48 13.63
C TYR A 112 -10.01 0.84 14.29
N LYS A 113 -8.92 0.78 15.07
CA LYS A 113 -8.38 1.92 15.83
C LYS A 113 -7.41 2.80 15.03
N GLY A 114 -7.28 2.55 13.72
CA GLY A 114 -6.31 3.21 12.86
C GLY A 114 -5.02 2.42 12.67
N TRP A 115 -4.27 2.83 11.65
CA TRP A 115 -2.94 2.34 11.34
C TRP A 115 -1.90 3.15 12.11
N LYS A 116 -0.75 2.52 12.34
CA LYS A 116 0.43 3.16 12.92
C LYS A 116 1.63 2.77 12.08
N THR A 117 2.43 3.75 11.71
CA THR A 117 3.67 3.55 10.96
C THR A 117 4.81 4.28 11.65
N LYS A 118 6.00 3.69 11.55
CA LYS A 118 7.25 4.32 11.95
C LYS A 118 7.94 4.92 10.74
N THR A 119 8.25 6.20 10.80
CA THR A 119 9.07 6.86 9.78
C THR A 119 10.54 6.50 9.99
N LYS A 120 11.34 6.64 8.93
CA LYS A 120 12.81 6.42 9.00
C LYS A 120 13.51 7.38 9.96
N GLU A 121 12.88 8.50 10.27
CA GLU A 121 13.39 9.53 11.18
C GLU A 121 13.02 9.27 12.65
N GLY A 122 12.36 8.14 12.93
CA GLY A 122 12.01 7.74 14.30
C GLY A 122 10.68 8.31 14.81
N GLY A 123 9.93 9.01 13.98
CA GLY A 123 8.57 9.48 14.29
C GLY A 123 7.55 8.36 14.15
N GLU A 124 6.59 8.28 15.08
CA GLU A 124 5.41 7.42 14.94
C GLU A 124 4.26 8.26 14.39
N THR A 125 3.75 7.88 13.22
CA THR A 125 2.57 8.48 12.59
C THR A 125 1.39 7.54 12.75
N LYS A 126 0.22 8.11 13.04
CA LYS A 126 -1.03 7.37 13.19
C LYS A 126 -2.11 8.06 12.38
N GLY A 127 -3.00 7.27 11.82
CA GLY A 127 -4.17 7.74 11.09
C GLY A 127 -5.19 6.62 10.99
N VAL A 128 -6.34 6.91 10.42
CA VAL A 128 -7.44 5.96 10.27
C VAL A 128 -7.76 5.74 8.79
N THR A 129 -7.70 6.79 7.99
CA THR A 129 -8.15 6.74 6.59
C THR A 129 -7.00 6.47 5.63
N LEU A 130 -7.35 6.08 4.41
CA LEU A 130 -6.39 5.93 3.32
C LEU A 130 -5.82 7.30 2.90
N TYR A 131 -6.64 8.34 2.94
CA TYR A 131 -6.20 9.71 2.68
C TYR A 131 -5.13 10.17 3.68
N GLU A 132 -5.35 9.96 4.98
CA GLU A 132 -4.32 10.27 5.99
C GLU A 132 -3.05 9.44 5.76
N ALA A 133 -3.16 8.19 5.29
CA ALA A 133 -1.98 7.38 4.98
C ALA A 133 -1.17 7.96 3.82
N LEU A 134 -1.85 8.51 2.80
CA LEU A 134 -1.22 9.19 1.68
C LEU A 134 -0.57 10.52 2.09
N ASP A 135 -1.25 11.29 2.94
CA ASP A 135 -0.74 12.58 3.42
C ASP A 135 0.51 12.42 4.31
N ASN A 136 0.63 11.30 5.01
CA ASN A 136 1.80 10.95 5.82
C ASN A 136 2.97 10.33 5.02
N ILE A 137 2.91 10.28 3.70
CA ILE A 137 4.04 9.82 2.87
C ILE A 137 5.17 10.85 2.98
N ASN A 138 6.38 10.37 3.30
CA ASN A 138 7.53 11.25 3.37
C ASN A 138 7.96 11.64 1.95
N PRO A 139 8.16 12.93 1.65
CA PRO A 139 8.69 13.33 0.36
C PRO A 139 10.09 12.73 0.16
N PRO A 140 10.38 12.07 -0.97
CA PRO A 140 11.70 11.51 -1.19
C PRO A 140 12.74 12.63 -1.36
N SER A 141 13.93 12.37 -0.86
CA SER A 141 15.08 13.25 -1.10
C SER A 141 15.39 13.28 -2.60
N ARG A 142 15.18 14.45 -3.21
CA ARG A 142 15.48 14.66 -4.63
C ARG A 142 17.00 14.65 -4.82
N PRO A 143 17.53 13.95 -5.84
CA PRO A 143 18.96 13.83 -6.04
C PRO A 143 19.55 15.09 -6.70
N THR A 144 19.51 16.23 -6.02
CA THR A 144 20.08 17.51 -6.48
C THR A 144 21.60 17.49 -6.51
N ASP A 145 22.23 16.67 -5.66
CA ASP A 145 23.69 16.60 -5.51
C ASP A 145 24.33 15.62 -6.51
N LYS A 146 23.53 14.92 -7.32
CA LYS A 146 24.02 14.00 -8.34
C LYS A 146 24.22 14.73 -9.67
N ALA A 147 25.15 14.23 -10.48
CA ALA A 147 25.35 14.74 -11.83
C ALA A 147 24.06 14.69 -12.66
N LEU A 148 23.79 15.75 -13.42
CA LEU A 148 22.62 15.84 -14.30
C LEU A 148 22.54 14.62 -15.22
N ARG A 149 21.35 14.00 -15.26
CA ARG A 149 20.98 12.95 -16.19
C ARG A 149 19.63 13.33 -16.77
N LEU A 150 19.60 13.67 -18.05
CA LEU A 150 18.39 14.10 -18.74
C LEU A 150 18.23 13.25 -20.01
N PRO A 151 17.47 12.14 -19.93
CA PRO A 151 17.15 11.37 -21.13
C PRO A 151 16.25 12.23 -22.03
N LEU A 152 16.67 12.41 -23.27
CA LEU A 152 15.90 13.19 -24.25
C LEU A 152 14.64 12.41 -24.62
N GLN A 153 13.48 13.04 -24.47
CA GLN A 153 12.18 12.44 -24.82
C GLN A 153 11.81 12.75 -26.26
N ASP A 154 11.80 14.04 -26.63
CA ASP A 154 11.52 14.52 -27.98
C ASP A 154 12.41 15.72 -28.31
N VAL A 155 12.72 15.94 -29.58
CA VAL A 155 13.49 17.10 -30.08
C VAL A 155 12.63 17.87 -31.06
N TYR A 156 12.31 19.13 -30.71
CA TYR A 156 11.59 20.05 -31.57
C TYR A 156 12.57 20.99 -32.29
N LYS A 157 12.17 21.48 -33.47
CA LYS A 157 12.95 22.41 -34.29
C LYS A 157 12.35 23.81 -34.24
#